data_AF-A0A6A5UGS5-F1
#
_entry.id   AF-A0A6A5UGS5-F1
#
_cell.length_a   1.000
_cell.length_b   1.000
_cell.length_c   1.000
_cell.angle_alpha   90.00
_cell.angle_beta   90.00
_cell.angle_gamma   90.00
#
_symmetry.space_group_name_H-M   'P 1'
#
loop_
_entity.id
_entity.type
_entity.pdbx_description
1 polymer ?
#
loop_
_entity_poly.entity_id
_entity_poly.type
_entity_poly.pdbx_seq_one_letter_code
_entity_poly.pdbx_strand_id
1 'polypeptide(L)'
;MRKRRRSAKTRQAGPLRPVTPHFEPLAVNITTSVGVPQLQFSARAHPIMSQSLRPYLQCVRSSLTAALSLSNFASQASERHNVPEIEAASSPEVLLNPLTVSRNENERVYIEPSINSVRISIKIKQADEIENILVHKFTRFLTQRAEAFFILRRKPVKGYDISFLITNFHTEEMLKHKLVDFIIQFMEEVDKEISEMKLFLNARARFVAESFLTPFD
;
A
#
# COMPACT_ATOMS: atom_id res chain seq x y z
N MET A 1 -62.97 14.53 54.06
CA MET A 1 -61.60 13.99 53.96
C MET A 1 -61.53 12.99 52.79
N ARG A 2 -61.18 13.43 51.57
CA ARG A 2 -61.03 12.58 50.37
C ARG A 2 -59.72 12.94 49.68
N LYS A 3 -58.68 12.11 49.86
CA LYS A 3 -57.34 12.28 49.26
C LYS A 3 -57.41 11.93 47.77
N ARG A 4 -57.22 12.91 46.88
CA ARG A 4 -56.95 12.69 45.45
C ARG A 4 -55.49 12.20 45.30
N ARG A 5 -55.30 10.91 45.02
CA ARG A 5 -54.01 10.38 44.55
C ARG A 5 -53.79 10.82 43.10
N ARG A 6 -52.78 11.65 42.84
CA ARG A 6 -52.24 11.88 41.48
C ARG A 6 -51.22 10.79 41.19
N SER A 7 -51.50 9.91 40.24
CA SER A 7 -50.55 8.92 39.73
C SER A 7 -49.46 9.62 38.92
N ALA A 8 -48.21 9.47 39.36
CA ALA A 8 -47.03 9.87 38.59
C ALA A 8 -46.87 8.92 37.40
N LYS A 9 -46.86 9.49 36.19
CA LYS A 9 -46.64 8.75 34.94
C LYS A 9 -45.12 8.56 34.78
N THR A 10 -44.61 7.41 35.20
CA THR A 10 -43.22 7.00 34.98
C THR A 10 -42.97 6.91 33.48
N ARG A 11 -42.18 7.82 32.91
CA ARG A 11 -41.66 7.68 31.54
C ARG A 11 -40.65 6.53 31.57
N GLN A 12 -41.06 5.35 31.09
CA GLN A 12 -40.11 4.27 30.80
C GLN A 12 -39.18 4.76 29.69
N ALA A 13 -37.89 4.94 30.03
CA ALA A 13 -36.83 5.07 29.05
C ALA A 13 -36.69 3.70 28.35
N GLY A 14 -36.98 3.66 27.05
CA GLY A 14 -36.70 2.47 26.24
C GLY A 14 -35.20 2.16 26.23
N PRO A 15 -34.81 0.89 26.04
CA PRO A 15 -33.39 0.53 26.02
C PRO A 15 -32.69 1.25 24.86
N LEU A 16 -31.60 1.95 25.19
CA LEU A 16 -30.70 2.55 24.22
C LEU A 16 -30.20 1.43 23.30
N ARG A 17 -30.56 1.49 22.01
CA ARG A 17 -29.95 0.60 21.02
C ARG A 17 -28.45 0.91 21.00
N PRO A 18 -27.57 -0.11 21.08
CA PRO A 18 -26.17 0.12 20.82
C PRO A 18 -26.05 0.58 19.36
N VAL A 19 -25.67 1.85 19.17
CA VAL A 19 -25.22 2.34 17.87
C VAL A 19 -23.84 1.72 17.67
N THR A 20 -23.82 0.48 17.17
CA THR A 20 -22.58 -0.07 16.63
C THR A 20 -22.20 0.85 15.46
N PRO A 21 -21.05 1.55 15.50
CA PRO A 21 -20.57 2.16 14.28
C PRO A 21 -20.35 1.00 13.32
N HIS A 22 -21.11 0.97 12.23
CA HIS A 22 -20.78 0.15 11.08
C HIS A 22 -19.39 0.59 10.63
N PHE A 23 -18.36 -0.09 11.15
CA PHE A 23 -17.10 -0.22 10.46
C PHE A 23 -17.44 -1.00 9.21
N GLU A 24 -17.73 -0.31 8.11
CA GLU A 24 -17.35 -0.89 6.83
C GLU A 24 -15.84 -1.01 6.87
N PRO A 25 -15.27 -2.23 6.86
CA PRO A 25 -13.87 -2.36 6.55
C PRO A 25 -13.67 -1.69 5.19
N LEU A 26 -12.59 -0.90 5.03
CA LEU A 26 -12.11 -0.49 3.72
C LEU A 26 -12.01 -1.76 2.87
N ALA A 27 -13.03 -1.99 2.05
CA ALA A 27 -13.09 -3.12 1.17
C ALA A 27 -12.11 -2.79 0.05
N VAL A 28 -10.88 -3.30 0.20
CA VAL A 28 -10.00 -3.48 -0.93
C VAL A 28 -10.67 -4.53 -1.81
N ASN A 29 -11.60 -4.08 -2.66
CA ASN A 29 -12.27 -4.93 -3.64
C ASN A 29 -11.28 -5.19 -4.75
N ILE A 30 -10.69 -6.39 -4.73
CA ILE A 30 -9.89 -6.91 -5.82
C ILE A 30 -10.88 -7.37 -6.91
N THR A 31 -11.28 -6.47 -7.81
CA THR A 31 -12.05 -6.87 -9.00
C THR A 31 -11.12 -7.35 -10.10
N THR A 32 -11.22 -8.63 -10.44
CA THR A 32 -10.52 -9.24 -11.58
C THR A 32 -11.30 -9.01 -12.86
N SER A 33 -10.94 -8.00 -13.65
CA SER A 33 -11.38 -7.93 -15.04
C SER A 33 -10.26 -8.20 -16.05
N VAL A 34 -8.98 -8.15 -15.65
CA VAL A 34 -7.84 -8.41 -16.54
C VAL A 34 -6.59 -8.86 -15.75
N GLY A 35 -6.64 -9.96 -14.98
CA GLY A 35 -5.45 -10.59 -14.37
C GLY A 35 -4.60 -9.75 -13.38
N VAL A 36 -4.81 -8.44 -13.28
CA VAL A 36 -4.21 -7.52 -12.33
C VAL A 36 -5.22 -7.31 -11.21
N PRO A 37 -4.85 -7.51 -9.94
CA PRO A 37 -5.63 -7.07 -8.81
C PRO A 37 -5.82 -5.55 -8.90
N GLN A 38 -7.00 -5.08 -9.29
CA GLN A 38 -7.32 -3.67 -9.14
C GLN A 38 -7.51 -3.40 -7.65
N LEU A 39 -6.54 -2.75 -7.03
CA LEU A 39 -6.80 -2.03 -5.79
C LEU A 39 -7.73 -0.86 -6.15
N GLN A 40 -9.03 -0.97 -5.86
CA GLN A 40 -9.94 0.17 -5.99
C GLN A 40 -9.66 1.16 -4.85
N PHE A 41 -8.82 2.14 -5.10
CA PHE A 41 -8.71 3.33 -4.26
C PHE A 41 -9.72 4.37 -4.76
N SER A 42 -10.46 4.98 -3.83
CA SER A 42 -11.52 5.93 -4.15
C SER A 42 -10.98 7.15 -4.89
N ALA A 43 -11.50 7.42 -6.09
CA ALA A 43 -11.07 8.56 -6.90
C ALA A 43 -11.55 9.89 -6.27
N ARG A 44 -10.65 10.57 -5.55
CA ARG A 44 -10.85 11.95 -5.07
C ARG A 44 -9.87 12.92 -5.71
N ALA A 45 -10.26 14.20 -5.67
CA ALA A 45 -9.62 15.33 -6.36
C ALA A 45 -8.09 15.30 -6.31
N HIS A 46 -7.45 15.57 -7.45
CA HIS A 46 -5.99 15.53 -7.59
C HIS A 46 -5.38 16.64 -6.72
N PRO A 47 -4.59 16.31 -5.67
CA PRO A 47 -3.90 17.33 -4.90
C PRO A 47 -2.83 18.00 -5.78
N ILE A 48 -2.50 19.25 -5.45
CA ILE A 48 -1.43 20.01 -6.10
C ILE A 48 -0.12 19.22 -5.91
N MET A 49 0.36 18.57 -6.97
CA MET A 49 1.62 17.81 -6.91
C MET A 49 2.78 18.76 -6.60
N SER A 50 3.62 18.37 -5.64
CA SER A 50 4.90 19.04 -5.37
C SER A 50 5.74 19.14 -6.65
N GLN A 51 6.43 20.27 -6.83
CA GLN A 51 7.31 20.53 -7.98
C GLN A 51 8.34 19.43 -8.23
N SER A 52 8.79 18.71 -7.19
CA SER A 52 9.76 17.61 -7.29
C SER A 52 9.15 16.22 -7.44
N LEU A 53 7.85 16.03 -7.17
CA LEU A 53 7.21 14.71 -7.23
C LEU A 53 7.07 14.22 -8.68
N ARG A 54 6.58 15.09 -9.56
CA ARG A 54 6.39 14.77 -10.99
C ARG A 54 7.69 14.32 -11.68
N PRO A 55 8.83 15.04 -11.60
CA PRO A 55 10.06 14.59 -12.22
C PRO A 55 10.61 13.29 -11.58
N TYR A 56 10.43 13.09 -10.28
CA TYR A 56 10.79 11.84 -9.60
C TYR A 56 10.02 10.65 -10.15
N LEU A 57 8.69 10.72 -10.20
CA LEU A 57 7.84 9.65 -10.73
C LEU A 57 8.10 9.39 -12.21
N GLN A 58 8.37 10.44 -13.00
CA GLN A 58 8.75 10.28 -14.40
C GLN A 58 10.09 9.53 -14.55
N CYS A 59 11.09 9.85 -13.72
CA CYS A 59 12.37 9.15 -13.72
C CYS A 59 12.20 7.67 -13.32
N VAL A 60 11.41 7.38 -12.28
CA VAL A 60 11.07 6.01 -11.88
C VAL A 60 10.37 5.27 -13.02
N ARG A 61 9.37 5.89 -13.67
CA ARG A 61 8.64 5.32 -14.80
C ARG A 61 9.57 4.97 -15.96
N SER A 62 10.45 5.88 -16.37
CA SER A 62 11.43 5.62 -17.43
C SER A 62 12.39 4.50 -17.04
N SER A 63 12.86 4.48 -15.79
CA SER A 63 13.76 3.44 -15.27
C SER A 63 13.10 2.06 -15.25
N LEU A 64 11.85 1.98 -14.79
CA LEU A 64 11.08 0.74 -14.77
C LEU A 64 10.75 0.24 -16.18
N THR A 65 10.44 1.16 -17.11
CA THR A 65 10.18 0.80 -18.51
C THR A 65 11.41 0.17 -19.16
N ALA A 66 12.60 0.65 -18.83
CA ALA A 66 13.86 0.06 -19.28
C ALA A 66 14.17 -1.26 -18.54
N ALA A 67 13.98 -1.31 -17.23
CA ALA A 67 14.29 -2.49 -16.41
C ALA A 67 13.39 -3.70 -16.74
N LEU A 68 12.12 -3.48 -17.10
CA LEU A 68 11.15 -4.53 -17.43
C LEU A 68 11.30 -5.10 -18.85
N SER A 69 12.51 -5.05 -19.42
CA SER A 69 12.87 -5.78 -20.64
C SER A 69 13.27 -7.22 -20.32
N LEU A 70 12.34 -7.97 -19.73
CA LEU A 70 12.57 -9.33 -19.27
C LEU A 70 12.45 -10.36 -20.40
N SER A 71 13.24 -11.42 -20.31
CA SER A 71 13.14 -12.59 -21.17
C SER A 71 13.07 -13.87 -20.33
N ASN A 72 12.43 -14.91 -20.88
CA ASN A 72 12.43 -16.22 -20.24
C ASN A 72 13.85 -16.79 -20.24
N PHE A 73 14.35 -17.16 -19.06
CA PHE A 73 15.70 -17.66 -18.85
C PHE A 73 15.67 -18.85 -17.87
N ALA A 74 16.21 -19.99 -18.28
CA ALA A 74 16.31 -21.17 -17.44
C ALA A 74 17.48 -21.04 -16.45
N SER A 75 17.34 -21.59 -15.25
CA SER A 75 18.39 -21.53 -14.23
C SER A 75 19.62 -22.29 -14.69
N GLN A 76 20.79 -21.67 -14.53
CA GLN A 76 22.07 -22.31 -14.84
C GLN A 76 22.57 -23.21 -13.69
N ALA A 77 22.14 -22.95 -12.46
CA ALA A 77 22.57 -23.69 -11.28
C ALA A 77 21.73 -24.95 -11.00
N SER A 78 20.53 -25.03 -11.55
CA SER A 78 19.59 -26.13 -11.30
C SER A 78 18.89 -26.57 -12.58
N GLU A 79 19.08 -27.82 -12.97
CA GLU A 79 18.53 -28.37 -14.20
C GLU A 79 16.99 -28.34 -14.17
N ARG A 80 16.36 -27.89 -15.27
CA ARG A 80 14.89 -27.84 -15.45
C ARG A 80 14.15 -26.93 -14.46
N HIS A 81 14.85 -26.05 -13.76
CA HIS A 81 14.23 -25.02 -12.93
C HIS A 81 14.26 -23.66 -13.63
N ASN A 82 13.19 -22.88 -13.46
CA ASN A 82 13.17 -21.46 -13.77
C ASN A 82 12.93 -20.72 -12.46
N VAL A 83 13.96 -20.01 -12.00
CA VAL A 83 13.92 -19.23 -10.77
C VAL A 83 14.16 -17.76 -11.11
N PRO A 84 13.55 -16.82 -10.37
CA PRO A 84 13.88 -15.42 -10.51
C PRO A 84 15.36 -15.21 -10.15
N GLU A 85 16.21 -14.94 -11.15
CA GLU A 85 17.66 -14.85 -10.98
C GLU A 85 18.04 -13.75 -9.98
N ILE A 86 17.23 -12.69 -9.85
CA ILE A 86 17.46 -11.63 -8.86
C ILE A 86 17.31 -12.07 -7.40
N GLU A 87 16.54 -13.12 -7.13
CA GLU A 87 16.41 -13.72 -5.78
C GLU A 87 17.43 -14.84 -5.55
N ALA A 88 17.73 -15.63 -6.59
CA ALA A 88 18.67 -16.73 -6.49
C ALA A 88 20.13 -16.25 -6.37
N ALA A 89 20.49 -15.20 -7.15
CA ALA A 89 21.82 -14.62 -7.21
C ALA A 89 22.96 -15.64 -7.43
N SER A 90 22.66 -16.78 -8.07
CA SER A 90 23.64 -17.83 -8.38
C SER A 90 24.51 -17.48 -9.58
N SER A 91 23.98 -16.68 -10.49
CA SER A 91 24.52 -16.45 -11.82
C SER A 91 24.79 -14.94 -11.97
N PRO A 92 25.99 -14.43 -11.60
CA PRO A 92 26.25 -12.99 -11.55
C PRO A 92 26.19 -12.30 -12.91
N GLU A 93 26.45 -13.02 -14.00
CA GLU A 93 26.46 -12.50 -15.38
C GLU A 93 25.08 -12.12 -15.92
N VAL A 94 24.00 -12.62 -15.30
CA VAL A 94 22.62 -12.26 -15.65
C VAL A 94 22.00 -11.21 -14.72
N LEU A 95 22.75 -10.78 -13.70
CA LEU A 95 22.37 -9.67 -12.85
C LEU A 95 22.83 -8.36 -13.50
N LEU A 96 21.91 -7.40 -13.58
CA LEU A 96 22.21 -6.07 -14.13
C LEU A 96 22.55 -5.10 -13.01
N ASN A 97 23.14 -3.96 -13.38
CA ASN A 97 23.52 -2.94 -12.42
C ASN A 97 22.29 -2.40 -11.67
N PRO A 98 22.28 -2.47 -10.33
CA PRO A 98 21.20 -1.88 -9.54
C PRO A 98 21.17 -0.36 -9.69
N LEU A 99 19.96 0.21 -9.70
CA LEU A 99 19.71 1.64 -9.87
C LEU A 99 18.94 2.15 -8.65
N THR A 100 19.32 3.32 -8.15
CA THR A 100 18.55 3.99 -7.09
C THR A 100 18.07 5.34 -7.60
N VAL A 101 16.77 5.55 -7.60
CA VAL A 101 16.16 6.86 -7.89
C VAL A 101 15.70 7.43 -6.56
N SER A 102 16.22 8.59 -6.18
CA SER A 102 15.89 9.24 -4.90
C SER A 102 15.29 10.61 -5.14
N ARG A 103 14.20 10.93 -4.44
CA ARG A 103 13.65 12.29 -4.40
C ARG A 103 14.28 13.10 -3.26
N ASN A 104 14.51 12.44 -2.13
CA ASN A 104 15.18 12.94 -0.94
C ASN A 104 15.80 11.75 -0.17
N GLU A 105 16.43 12.00 0.97
CA GLU A 105 17.08 10.95 1.78
C GLU A 105 16.09 9.89 2.32
N ASN A 106 14.83 10.28 2.47
CA ASN A 106 13.76 9.48 3.07
C ASN A 106 12.83 8.82 2.05
N GLU A 107 12.90 9.20 0.77
CA GLU A 107 12.01 8.76 -0.29
C GLU A 107 12.84 8.36 -1.51
N ARG A 108 12.90 7.05 -1.76
CA ARG A 108 13.71 6.46 -2.83
C ARG A 108 13.17 5.12 -3.32
N VAL A 109 13.41 4.81 -4.57
CA VAL A 109 13.18 3.50 -5.18
C VAL A 109 14.51 2.86 -5.52
N TYR A 110 14.68 1.61 -5.13
CA TYR A 110 15.78 0.76 -5.52
C TYR A 110 15.31 -0.29 -6.50
N ILE A 111 15.93 -0.33 -7.66
CA ILE A 111 15.57 -1.20 -8.78
C ILE A 111 16.77 -2.12 -9.02
N GLU A 112 16.54 -3.41 -8.90
CA GLU A 112 17.54 -4.44 -9.11
C GLU A 112 17.06 -5.31 -10.29
N PRO A 113 17.55 -5.04 -11.50
CA PRO A 113 17.15 -5.79 -12.67
C PRO A 113 18.02 -7.03 -12.89
N SER A 114 17.44 -8.04 -13.52
CA SER A 114 18.13 -9.23 -14.05
C SER A 114 17.50 -9.63 -15.39
N ILE A 115 18.00 -10.69 -16.02
CA ILE A 115 17.50 -11.15 -17.31
C ILE A 115 16.02 -11.57 -17.30
N ASN A 116 15.55 -12.26 -16.26
CA ASN A 116 14.19 -12.83 -16.18
C ASN A 116 13.32 -12.26 -15.06
N SER A 117 13.87 -11.38 -14.23
CA SER A 117 13.15 -10.79 -13.11
C SER A 117 13.70 -9.42 -12.69
N VAL A 118 12.84 -8.57 -12.14
CA VAL A 118 13.19 -7.28 -11.54
C VAL A 118 12.66 -7.24 -10.13
N ARG A 119 13.52 -6.86 -9.18
CA ARG A 119 13.11 -6.51 -7.81
C ARG A 119 13.03 -4.99 -7.68
N ILE A 120 11.91 -4.49 -7.19
CA ILE A 120 11.66 -3.06 -7.01
C ILE A 120 11.35 -2.84 -5.53
N SER A 121 12.18 -2.08 -4.83
CA SER A 121 12.01 -1.79 -3.41
C SER A 121 11.77 -0.30 -3.20
N ILE A 122 10.69 0.04 -2.51
CA ILE A 122 10.24 1.42 -2.33
C ILE A 122 10.40 1.78 -0.85
N LYS A 123 11.05 2.92 -0.61
CA LYS A 123 11.09 3.58 0.67
C LYS A 123 10.08 4.73 0.66
N ILE A 124 9.08 4.63 1.53
CA ILE A 124 7.96 5.56 1.61
C ILE A 124 8.35 6.70 2.55
N LYS A 125 7.90 7.92 2.22
CA LYS A 125 8.16 9.09 3.06
C LYS A 125 7.53 8.89 4.45
N GLN A 126 8.31 9.20 5.48
CA GLN A 126 7.88 9.15 6.88
C GLN A 126 8.29 10.46 7.56
N ALA A 127 7.32 11.32 7.89
CA ALA A 127 7.59 12.62 8.51
C ALA A 127 7.61 12.57 10.05
N ASP A 128 6.92 11.62 10.67
CA ASP A 128 6.82 11.47 12.13
C ASP A 128 6.62 10.02 12.57
N GLU A 129 6.62 9.80 13.90
CA GLU A 129 6.44 8.48 14.50
C GLU A 129 5.08 7.86 14.18
N ILE A 130 4.04 8.68 14.01
CA ILE A 130 2.70 8.18 13.65
C ILE A 130 2.74 7.62 12.23
N GLU A 131 3.30 8.36 11.27
CA GLU A 131 3.48 7.90 9.89
C GLU A 131 4.36 6.65 9.81
N ASN A 132 5.43 6.56 10.62
CA ASN A 132 6.24 5.33 10.72
C ASN A 132 5.37 4.11 11.05
N ILE A 133 4.50 4.23 12.06
CA ILE A 133 3.63 3.13 12.49
C ILE A 133 2.56 2.85 11.43
N LEU A 134 1.98 3.88 10.81
CA LEU A 134 0.96 3.74 9.78
C LEU A 134 1.53 3.03 8.53
N VAL A 135 2.70 3.46 8.04
CA VAL A 135 3.39 2.84 6.91
C VAL A 135 3.71 1.38 7.21
N HIS A 136 4.26 1.09 8.39
CA HIS A 136 4.58 -0.28 8.80
C HIS A 136 3.31 -1.17 8.86
N LYS A 137 2.20 -0.67 9.41
CA LYS A 137 0.94 -1.43 9.47
C LYS A 137 0.31 -1.62 8.10
N PHE A 138 0.31 -0.59 7.27
CA PHE A 138 -0.26 -0.60 5.92
C PHE A 138 0.49 -1.56 5.00
N THR A 139 1.82 -1.48 4.94
CA THR A 139 2.66 -2.40 4.16
C THR A 139 2.57 -3.84 4.66
N ARG A 140 2.49 -4.05 5.99
CA ARG A 140 2.23 -5.37 6.57
C ARG A 140 0.86 -5.94 6.18
N PHE A 141 -0.16 -5.11 6.09
CA PHE A 141 -1.49 -5.51 5.64
C PHE A 141 -1.50 -5.94 4.16
N LEU A 142 -0.76 -5.23 3.30
CA LEU A 142 -0.63 -5.57 1.89
C LEU A 142 0.14 -6.88 1.68
N THR A 143 1.27 -7.04 2.38
CA THR A 143 2.12 -8.25 2.27
C THR A 143 1.43 -9.52 2.76
N GLN A 144 0.49 -9.41 3.71
CA GLN A 144 -0.37 -10.53 4.12
C GLN A 144 -1.30 -11.03 3.01
N ARG A 145 -1.55 -10.22 1.97
CA ARG A 145 -2.38 -10.57 0.80
C ARG A 145 -1.57 -10.74 -0.47
N ALA A 146 -0.25 -10.95 -0.35
CA ALA A 146 0.63 -11.14 -1.49
C ALA A 146 0.26 -12.33 -2.38
N GLU A 147 -0.54 -13.30 -1.90
CA GLU A 147 -1.06 -14.38 -2.75
C GLU A 147 -2.08 -13.89 -3.78
N ALA A 148 -2.98 -12.99 -3.38
CA ALA A 148 -3.90 -12.33 -4.31
C ALA A 148 -3.18 -11.24 -5.12
N PHE A 149 -2.09 -10.70 -4.57
CA PHE A 149 -1.29 -9.64 -5.17
C PHE A 149 0.10 -10.14 -5.55
N PHE A 150 0.13 -11.01 -6.57
CA PHE A 150 1.22 -11.93 -6.89
C PHE A 150 2.56 -11.28 -7.29
N ILE A 151 2.58 -9.98 -7.61
CA ILE A 151 3.83 -9.24 -7.83
C ILE A 151 4.47 -8.72 -6.54
N LEU A 152 3.79 -8.86 -5.39
CA LEU A 152 4.26 -8.36 -4.10
C LEU A 152 5.14 -9.39 -3.40
N ARG A 153 6.28 -8.92 -2.87
CA ARG A 153 7.18 -9.75 -2.09
C ARG A 153 6.68 -9.83 -0.64
N ARG A 154 6.62 -11.04 -0.07
CA ARG A 154 6.16 -11.26 1.32
C ARG A 154 7.01 -10.54 2.37
N LYS A 155 8.28 -10.29 2.07
CA LYS A 155 9.22 -9.57 2.92
C LYS A 155 9.91 -8.49 2.09
N PRO A 156 9.95 -7.23 2.55
CA PRO A 156 10.70 -6.20 1.86
C PRO A 156 12.22 -6.43 1.97
N VAL A 157 12.97 -5.78 1.08
CA VAL A 157 14.43 -5.67 1.20
C VAL A 157 14.79 -4.84 2.44
N LYS A 158 15.90 -5.16 3.10
CA LYS A 158 16.34 -4.44 4.31
C LYS A 158 16.51 -2.96 4.00
N GLY A 159 15.94 -2.09 4.84
CA GLY A 159 16.01 -0.64 4.68
C GLY A 159 14.97 -0.03 3.72
N TYR A 160 14.02 -0.84 3.24
CA TYR A 160 12.87 -0.43 2.43
C TYR A 160 11.57 -0.93 3.07
N ASP A 161 10.46 -0.26 2.77
CA ASP A 161 9.17 -0.53 3.43
C ASP A 161 8.37 -1.60 2.69
N ILE A 162 8.47 -1.63 1.36
CA ILE A 162 7.77 -2.59 0.51
C ILE A 162 8.62 -2.98 -0.70
N SER A 163 8.51 -4.24 -1.14
CA SER A 163 9.21 -4.73 -2.33
C SER A 163 8.28 -5.50 -3.25
N PHE A 164 8.49 -5.33 -4.54
CA PHE A 164 7.84 -6.06 -5.62
C PHE A 164 8.85 -6.95 -6.31
N LEU A 165 8.38 -8.10 -6.80
CA LEU A 165 9.13 -9.03 -7.62
C LEU A 165 8.34 -9.26 -8.91
N ILE A 166 8.86 -8.75 -10.03
CA ILE A 166 8.26 -8.94 -11.35
C ILE A 166 9.13 -9.94 -12.12
N THR A 167 8.51 -10.99 -12.66
CA THR A 167 9.18 -12.02 -13.45
C THR A 167 8.75 -11.95 -14.91
N ASN A 168 9.42 -12.69 -15.79
CA ASN A 168 9.03 -12.82 -17.20
C ASN A 168 7.59 -13.34 -17.34
N PHE A 169 7.15 -14.27 -16.48
CA PHE A 169 5.78 -14.79 -16.48
C PHE A 169 4.74 -13.69 -16.29
N HIS A 170 5.00 -12.72 -15.41
CA HIS A 170 4.10 -11.58 -15.21
C HIS A 170 4.01 -10.70 -16.46
N THR A 171 5.11 -10.52 -17.19
CA THR A 171 5.14 -9.74 -18.44
C THR A 171 4.58 -10.49 -19.65
N GLU A 172 4.47 -11.82 -19.57
CA GLU A 172 3.81 -12.67 -20.57
C GLU A 172 2.29 -12.62 -20.40
N GLU A 173 1.79 -12.63 -19.15
CA GLU A 173 0.36 -12.57 -18.83
C GLU A 173 -0.22 -11.14 -18.87
N MET A 174 0.59 -10.14 -18.51
CA MET A 174 0.16 -8.75 -18.40
C MET A 174 1.03 -7.82 -19.24
N LEU A 175 0.41 -6.76 -19.76
CA LEU A 175 1.13 -5.75 -20.52
C LEU A 175 2.12 -4.99 -19.61
N LYS A 176 3.40 -4.98 -19.97
CA LYS A 176 4.45 -4.32 -19.17
C LYS A 176 4.15 -2.87 -18.80
N HIS A 177 3.49 -2.11 -19.68
CA HIS A 177 3.14 -0.72 -19.40
C HIS A 177 2.06 -0.61 -18.30
N LYS A 178 1.16 -1.60 -18.18
CA LYS A 178 0.19 -1.66 -17.08
C LYS A 178 0.86 -1.97 -15.74
N LEU A 179 1.89 -2.81 -15.74
CA LEU A 179 2.71 -3.03 -14.55
C LEU A 179 3.45 -1.76 -14.13
N VAL A 180 4.04 -1.03 -15.07
CA VAL A 180 4.68 0.26 -14.79
C VAL A 180 3.65 1.27 -14.25
N ASP A 181 2.51 1.42 -14.92
CA ASP A 181 1.42 2.30 -14.47
C ASP A 181 0.96 1.95 -13.07
N PHE A 182 0.78 0.66 -12.79
CA PHE A 182 0.40 0.16 -11.49
C PHE A 182 1.41 0.57 -10.40
N ILE A 183 2.72 0.39 -10.63
CA ILE A 183 3.75 0.76 -9.63
C ILE A 183 3.77 2.27 -9.39
N ILE A 184 3.63 3.08 -10.44
CA ILE A 184 3.58 4.55 -10.32
C ILE A 184 2.32 4.99 -9.57
N GLN A 185 1.17 4.42 -9.92
CA GLN A 185 -0.10 4.69 -9.24
C GLN A 185 -0.03 4.29 -7.77
N PHE A 186 0.52 3.12 -7.47
CA PHE A 186 0.75 2.66 -6.09
C PHE A 186 1.59 3.68 -5.31
N MET A 187 2.69 4.19 -5.86
CA MET A 187 3.52 5.21 -5.21
C MET A 187 2.72 6.50 -4.90
N GLU A 188 1.84 6.93 -5.80
CA GLU A 188 1.01 8.12 -5.60
C GLU A 188 -0.11 7.91 -4.58
N GLU A 189 -0.71 6.72 -4.55
CA GLU A 189 -1.85 6.40 -3.69
C GLU A 189 -1.42 6.14 -2.25
N VAL A 190 -0.26 5.51 -2.02
CA VAL A 190 0.24 5.25 -0.67
C VAL A 190 0.42 6.54 0.13
N ASP A 191 1.01 7.57 -0.47
CA ASP A 191 1.19 8.86 0.22
C ASP A 191 -0.14 9.49 0.62
N LYS A 192 -1.16 9.38 -0.23
CA LYS A 192 -2.51 9.89 0.05
C LYS A 192 -3.18 9.07 1.14
N GLU A 193 -3.14 7.75 1.05
CA GLU A 193 -3.76 6.85 2.01
C GLU A 193 -3.16 7.00 3.41
N ILE A 194 -1.84 7.15 3.52
CA ILE A 194 -1.16 7.41 4.81
C ILE A 194 -1.58 8.76 5.38
N SER A 195 -1.66 9.79 4.55
CA SER A 195 -2.13 11.12 4.96
C SER A 195 -3.58 11.09 5.43
N GLU A 196 -4.45 10.37 4.73
CA GLU A 196 -5.86 10.20 5.12
C GLU A 196 -5.99 9.42 6.42
N MET A 197 -5.31 8.28 6.57
CA MET A 197 -5.30 7.52 7.82
C MET A 197 -4.85 8.36 9.02
N LYS A 198 -3.84 9.21 8.84
CA LYS A 198 -3.37 10.12 9.88
C LYS A 198 -4.44 11.16 10.27
N LEU A 199 -5.12 11.75 9.30
CA LEU A 199 -6.22 12.69 9.54
C LEU A 199 -7.39 12.01 10.29
N PHE A 200 -7.77 10.80 9.87
CA PHE A 200 -8.81 10.02 10.55
C PHE A 200 -8.44 9.68 11.99
N LEU A 201 -7.19 9.29 12.24
CA LEU A 201 -6.70 8.99 13.59
C LEU A 201 -6.80 10.23 14.48
N ASN A 202 -6.34 11.38 14.01
CA ASN A 202 -6.38 12.64 14.76
C ASN A 202 -7.81 13.11 15.04
N ALA A 203 -8.69 13.05 14.04
CA ALA A 203 -10.10 13.40 14.20
C ALA A 203 -10.79 12.50 15.25
N ARG A 204 -10.51 11.19 15.21
CA ARG A 204 -11.07 10.23 16.16
C ARG A 204 -10.52 10.43 17.58
N ALA A 205 -9.22 10.70 17.72
CA ALA A 205 -8.63 11.01 19.01
C ALA A 205 -9.29 12.25 19.65
N ARG A 206 -9.53 13.30 18.84
CA ARG A 206 -10.23 14.50 19.27
C ARG A 206 -11.66 14.20 19.75
N PHE A 207 -12.43 13.48 18.94
CA PHE A 207 -13.81 13.09 19.28
C PHE A 207 -13.88 12.30 20.60
N VAL A 208 -12.95 11.37 20.81
CA VAL A 208 -12.87 10.57 22.05
C VAL A 208 -12.53 11.47 23.23
N ALA A 209 -11.59 12.40 23.09
CA ALA A 209 -11.22 13.34 24.15
C ALA A 209 -12.40 14.26 24.53
N GLU A 210 -13.07 14.85 23.54
CA GLU A 210 -14.25 15.71 23.76
C GLU A 210 -15.37 14.95 24.47
N SER A 211 -15.67 13.71 24.02
CA SER A 211 -16.70 12.85 24.62
C SER A 211 -16.36 12.41 26.04
N PHE A 212 -15.08 12.24 26.36
CA PHE A 212 -14.63 11.87 27.70
C PHE A 212 -14.73 13.04 28.68
N LEU A 213 -14.51 14.27 28.22
CA LEU A 213 -14.52 15.47 29.06
C LEU A 213 -15.92 16.07 29.26
N THR A 214 -16.87 15.83 28.35
CA THR A 214 -18.24 16.38 28.43
C THR A 214 -18.99 16.09 29.73
N PRO A 215 -18.85 14.92 30.39
CA PRO A 215 -19.53 14.64 31.66
C PRO A 215 -19.00 15.41 32.87
N PHE A 216 -17.88 16.14 32.73
CA PHE A 216 -17.21 16.87 33.81
C PHE A 216 -17.46 18.39 33.77
N ASP A 217 -18.19 18.89 32.77
CA ASP A 217 -18.74 20.25 32.68
C ASP A 217 -20.17 20.32 33.25
#